data_AF-A0A1I2GSB4-F1
#
_entry.id   AF-A0A1I2GSB4-F1
#
_cell.length_a   1.000
_cell.length_b   1.000
_cell.length_c   1.000
_cell.angle_alpha   90.00
_cell.angle_beta   90.00
_cell.angle_gamma   90.00
#
_symmetry.space_group_name_H-M   'P 1'
#
loop_
_entity.id
_entity.type
_entity.pdbx_description
1 polymer ?
#
loop_
_entity_poly.entity_id
_entity_poly.type
_entity_poly.pdbx_seq_one_letter_code
_entity_poly.pdbx_strand_id
1 'polypeptide(L)'
;MYEALELKKNLDQEQYNNPILERDKIRISLEVLLENPLPENQKILRAFHKRMIKHKEYILTFLHLFHVPFDNNASERAIRNVKVKQKVSGQFKTMSNISNAMIIFLVWFFAV
;
A
#
# COMPACT_ATOMS: atom_id res chain seq x y z
N MET A 1 0.20 -11.46 -9.64
CA MET A 1 -0.26 -10.04 -9.70
C MET A 1 -1.34 -9.83 -10.75
N TYR A 2 -1.12 -10.20 -12.03
CA TYR A 2 -2.17 -10.10 -13.06
C TYR A 2 -3.44 -10.87 -12.70
N GLU A 3 -3.29 -12.10 -12.20
CA GLU A 3 -4.40 -12.94 -11.72
C GLU A 3 -5.26 -12.24 -10.67
N ALA A 4 -4.67 -11.47 -9.76
CA ALA A 4 -5.41 -10.71 -8.75
C ALA A 4 -6.23 -9.57 -9.35
N LEU A 5 -5.69 -8.89 -10.36
CA LEU A 5 -6.39 -7.82 -11.07
C LEU A 5 -7.56 -8.37 -11.88
N GLU A 6 -7.36 -9.52 -12.52
CA GLU A 6 -8.40 -10.20 -13.29
C GLU A 6 -9.51 -10.70 -12.37
N LEU A 7 -9.15 -11.31 -11.24
CA LEU A 7 -10.10 -11.71 -10.20
C LEU A 7 -10.92 -10.51 -9.71
N LYS A 8 -10.27 -9.37 -9.39
CA LYS A 8 -10.97 -8.15 -8.93
C LYS A 8 -11.99 -7.63 -9.95
N LYS A 9 -11.70 -7.74 -11.26
CA LYS A 9 -12.61 -7.28 -12.33
C LYS A 9 -13.83 -8.17 -12.49
N ASN A 10 -13.71 -9.45 -12.14
CA ASN A 10 -14.76 -10.46 -12.33
C ASN A 10 -15.59 -10.71 -11.07
N LEU A 11 -15.26 -10.07 -9.94
CA LEU A 11 -15.97 -10.24 -8.67
C LEU A 11 -17.04 -9.16 -8.46
N ASP A 12 -18.24 -9.62 -8.18
CA ASP A 12 -19.34 -8.79 -7.69
C ASP A 12 -19.27 -8.59 -6.17
N GLN A 13 -19.92 -7.53 -5.68
CA GLN A 13 -19.88 -7.16 -4.25
C GLN A 13 -20.36 -8.28 -3.33
N GLU A 14 -21.37 -9.05 -3.72
CA GLU A 14 -21.91 -10.14 -2.89
C GLU A 14 -20.91 -11.29 -2.71
N GLN A 15 -20.06 -11.53 -3.71
CA GLN A 15 -19.10 -12.64 -3.70
C GLN A 15 -17.97 -12.43 -2.68
N TYR A 16 -17.70 -11.18 -2.28
CA TYR A 16 -16.71 -10.85 -1.24
C TYR A 16 -17.07 -11.39 0.14
N ASN A 17 -18.35 -11.68 0.39
CA ASN A 17 -18.81 -12.22 1.66
C ASN A 17 -18.57 -13.73 1.78
N ASN A 18 -18.20 -14.40 0.68
CA ASN A 18 -18.00 -15.83 0.62
C ASN A 18 -16.50 -16.18 0.50
N PRO A 19 -16.08 -17.38 0.92
CA PRO A 19 -14.75 -17.89 0.62
C PRO A 19 -14.52 -18.00 -0.90
N ILE A 20 -13.39 -17.49 -1.38
CA ILE A 20 -13.00 -17.52 -2.80
C ILE A 20 -11.67 -18.29 -2.91
N LEU A 21 -11.67 -19.40 -3.64
CA LEU A 21 -10.48 -20.26 -3.76
C LEU A 21 -9.32 -19.55 -4.46
N GLU A 22 -9.62 -18.75 -5.49
CA GLU A 22 -8.67 -18.00 -6.29
C GLU A 22 -7.90 -16.98 -5.43
N ARG A 23 -8.59 -16.33 -4.48
CA ARG A 23 -7.98 -15.42 -3.50
C ARG A 23 -6.91 -16.15 -2.68
N ASP A 24 -7.23 -17.34 -2.17
CA ASP A 24 -6.29 -18.11 -1.36
C ASP A 24 -5.09 -18.60 -2.17
N LYS A 25 -5.30 -19.04 -3.42
CA LYS A 25 -4.20 -19.39 -4.34
C LYS A 25 -3.24 -18.21 -4.55
N ILE A 26 -3.77 -17.02 -4.79
CA ILE A 26 -2.97 -15.80 -4.97
C ILE A 26 -2.20 -15.45 -3.70
N ARG A 27 -2.84 -15.56 -2.53
CA ARG A 27 -2.22 -15.32 -1.23
C ARG A 27 -1.04 -16.25 -0.99
N ILE A 28 -1.23 -17.55 -1.17
CA ILE A 28 -0.18 -18.57 -1.00
C ILE A 28 0.96 -18.31 -1.99
N SER A 29 0.64 -18.01 -3.25
CA SER A 29 1.65 -17.68 -4.26
C SER A 29 2.50 -16.46 -3.84
N LEU A 30 1.86 -15.41 -3.29
CA LEU A 30 2.57 -14.24 -2.77
C LEU A 30 3.48 -14.60 -1.57
N GLU A 31 3.00 -15.42 -0.64
CA GLU A 31 3.78 -15.88 0.51
C GLU A 31 5.05 -16.62 0.06
N VAL A 32 4.91 -17.61 -0.84
CA VAL A 32 6.03 -18.38 -1.40
C VAL A 32 7.04 -17.49 -2.11
N LEU A 33 6.59 -16.47 -2.85
CA LEU A 33 7.48 -15.52 -3.52
C LEU A 33 8.26 -14.65 -2.52
N LEU A 34 7.65 -14.31 -1.40
CA LEU A 34 8.26 -13.45 -0.38
C LEU A 34 9.21 -14.22 0.55
N GLU A 35 9.05 -15.52 0.71
CA GLU A 35 9.92 -16.37 1.55
C GLU A 35 11.35 -16.53 0.98
N ASN A 36 11.52 -16.39 -0.33
CA ASN A 36 12.82 -16.56 -0.96
C ASN A 36 13.73 -15.34 -0.74
N PRO A 37 14.90 -15.50 -0.07
CA PRO A 37 15.82 -14.40 0.16
C PRO A 37 16.51 -13.99 -1.14
N LEU A 38 16.61 -12.67 -1.36
CA LEU A 38 17.25 -12.10 -2.54
C LEU A 38 18.78 -12.13 -2.46
N PRO A 39 19.48 -12.23 -3.61
CA PRO A 39 20.93 -12.17 -3.68
C PRO A 39 21.49 -10.86 -3.12
N GLU A 40 22.62 -10.94 -2.42
CA GLU A 40 23.21 -9.84 -1.65
C GLU A 40 23.66 -8.64 -2.48
N ASN A 41 23.90 -8.82 -3.78
CA ASN A 41 24.40 -7.78 -4.66
C ASN A 41 23.36 -6.69 -5.03
N GLN A 42 22.08 -6.85 -4.66
CA GLN A 42 21.02 -5.92 -5.04
C GLN A 42 20.40 -5.19 -3.85
N LYS A 43 21.10 -4.15 -3.36
CA LYS A 43 20.67 -3.33 -2.20
C LYS A 43 19.25 -2.76 -2.33
N ILE A 44 18.90 -2.21 -3.51
CA ILE A 44 17.59 -1.61 -3.78
C ILE A 44 16.49 -2.68 -3.72
N LEU A 45 16.72 -3.81 -4.39
CA LEU A 45 15.75 -4.90 -4.44
C LEU A 45 15.53 -5.50 -3.04
N ARG A 46 16.59 -5.62 -2.23
CA ARG A 46 16.48 -6.08 -0.84
C ARG A 46 15.69 -5.10 0.04
N ALA A 47 15.93 -3.79 -0.12
CA ALA A 47 15.15 -2.78 0.60
C ALA A 47 13.67 -2.78 0.16
N PHE A 48 13.39 -3.06 -1.11
CA PHE A 48 12.03 -3.27 -1.60
C PHE A 48 11.39 -4.53 -1.01
N HIS A 49 12.05 -5.68 -1.09
CA HIS A 49 11.56 -6.96 -0.55
C HIS A 49 11.29 -6.92 0.95
N LYS A 50 12.17 -6.29 1.74
CA LYS A 50 11.92 -6.06 3.17
C LYS A 50 10.64 -5.26 3.43
N ARG A 51 10.37 -4.24 2.62
CA ARG A 51 9.13 -3.44 2.72
C ARG A 51 7.91 -4.26 2.28
N MET A 52 8.05 -5.07 1.23
CA MET A 52 6.99 -5.98 0.78
C MET A 52 6.61 -6.99 1.86
N ILE A 53 7.59 -7.61 2.53
CA ILE A 53 7.36 -8.50 3.68
C ILE A 53 6.66 -7.74 4.80
N LYS A 54 7.16 -6.55 5.15
CA LYS A 54 6.58 -5.72 6.23
C LYS A 54 5.10 -5.40 5.99
N HIS A 55 4.71 -5.16 4.74
CA HIS A 55 3.36 -4.73 4.39
C HIS A 55 2.55 -5.82 3.67
N LYS A 56 2.95 -7.10 3.77
CA LYS A 56 2.38 -8.20 2.97
C LYS A 56 0.86 -8.34 3.12
N GLU A 57 0.33 -8.07 4.32
CA GLU A 57 -1.09 -8.16 4.65
C GLU A 57 -1.91 -7.11 3.90
N TYR A 58 -1.30 -5.97 3.57
CA TYR A 58 -1.97 -4.86 2.88
C TYR A 58 -1.90 -4.96 1.34
N ILE A 59 -1.07 -5.86 0.80
CA ILE A 59 -0.85 -5.96 -0.66
C ILE A 59 -2.12 -6.43 -1.38
N LEU A 60 -2.88 -7.33 -0.76
CA LEU A 60 -4.06 -7.96 -1.36
C LEU A 60 -5.38 -7.45 -0.77
N THR A 61 -5.38 -6.34 -0.04
CA THR A 61 -6.59 -5.80 0.64
C THR A 61 -7.76 -5.58 -0.31
N PHE A 62 -7.51 -5.20 -1.57
CA PHE A 62 -8.55 -5.03 -2.60
C PHE A 62 -9.28 -6.34 -2.98
N LEU A 63 -8.70 -7.50 -2.67
CA LEU A 63 -9.34 -8.82 -2.79
C LEU A 63 -10.17 -9.20 -1.56
N HIS A 64 -10.15 -8.39 -0.50
CA HIS A 64 -10.92 -8.62 0.73
C HIS A 64 -11.99 -7.55 0.95
N LEU A 65 -11.75 -6.34 0.44
CA LEU A 65 -12.66 -5.22 0.55
C LEU A 65 -13.04 -4.75 -0.85
N PHE A 66 -14.33 -4.89 -1.19
CA PHE A 66 -14.85 -4.55 -2.52
C PHE A 66 -14.58 -3.08 -2.91
N HIS A 67 -14.73 -2.15 -1.96
CA HIS A 67 -14.59 -0.71 -2.19
C HIS A 67 -13.14 -0.23 -2.28
N VAL A 68 -12.17 -1.08 -1.96
CA VAL A 68 -10.76 -0.73 -2.04
C VAL A 68 -10.28 -0.96 -3.48
N PRO A 69 -9.81 0.09 -4.19
CA PRO A 69 -9.23 -0.08 -5.51
C PRO A 69 -7.90 -0.83 -5.42
N PHE A 70 -7.51 -1.49 -6.51
CA PHE A 70 -6.21 -2.17 -6.61
C PHE A 70 -5.03 -1.19 -6.73
N ASP A 71 -5.31 0.08 -7.07
CA ASP A 71 -4.31 1.14 -7.18
C ASP A 71 -4.46 2.17 -6.06
N ASN A 72 -3.36 2.86 -5.77
CA ASN A 72 -3.32 3.93 -4.75
C ASN A 72 -3.37 5.34 -5.38
N ASN A 73 -3.80 5.47 -6.64
CA ASN A 73 -3.67 6.70 -7.40
C ASN A 73 -4.49 7.85 -6.79
N ALA A 74 -5.61 7.53 -6.14
CA ALA A 74 -6.44 8.53 -5.44
C ALA A 74 -5.71 9.11 -4.22
N SER A 75 -5.17 8.26 -3.35
CA SER A 75 -4.44 8.71 -2.15
C SER A 75 -3.17 9.47 -2.53
N GLU A 76 -2.43 9.00 -3.54
CA GLU A 76 -1.27 9.72 -4.04
C GLU A 76 -1.62 11.11 -4.56
N ARG A 77 -2.72 11.25 -5.30
CA ARG A 77 -3.21 12.56 -5.78
C ARG A 77 -3.60 13.47 -4.62
N ALA A 78 -4.27 12.94 -3.59
CA ALA A 78 -4.67 13.70 -2.42
C ALA A 78 -3.47 14.28 -1.65
N ILE A 79 -2.42 13.49 -1.44
CA ILE A 79 -1.23 13.92 -0.69
C ILE A 79 -0.26 14.77 -1.54
N ARG A 80 -0.30 14.64 -2.87
CA ARG A 80 0.63 15.32 -3.78
C ARG A 80 0.56 16.83 -3.60
N ASN A 81 -0.63 17.41 -3.49
CA ASN A 81 -0.81 18.85 -3.33
C ASN A 81 -0.20 19.37 -2.01
N VAL A 82 -0.31 18.58 -0.94
CA VAL A 82 0.31 18.90 0.36
C VAL A 82 1.83 18.83 0.25
N LYS A 83 2.37 17.78 -0.38
CA LYS A 83 3.82 17.61 -0.55
C LYS A 83 4.42 18.66 -1.48
N VAL A 84 3.71 19.07 -2.52
CA VAL A 84 4.10 20.18 -3.42
C VAL A 84 4.13 21.49 -2.65
N LYS A 85 3.10 21.81 -1.85
CA LYS A 85 3.10 23.00 -1.00
C LYS A 85 4.27 23.02 -0.03
N GLN A 86 4.57 21.89 0.64
CA GLN A 86 5.75 21.77 1.53
C GLN A 86 7.09 21.92 0.79
N LYS A 87 7.20 21.39 -0.43
CA LYS A 87 8.42 21.48 -1.26
C LYS A 87 8.65 22.91 -1.74
N VAL A 88 7.58 23.61 -2.14
CA VAL A 88 7.62 25.00 -2.62
C VAL A 88 7.80 25.99 -1.47
N SER A 89 7.24 25.72 -0.29
CA SER A 89 7.35 26.60 0.89
C SER A 89 8.68 26.49 1.65
N GLY A 90 9.65 25.70 1.17
CA GLY A 90 11.03 25.69 1.65
C GLY A 90 11.22 25.58 3.16
N GLN A 91 10.89 24.42 3.74
CA GLN A 91 11.16 24.03 5.14
C GLN A 91 10.62 24.99 6.24
N PHE A 92 9.86 24.41 7.17
CA PHE A 92 9.28 25.09 8.32
C PHE A 92 10.36 25.65 9.26
N LYS A 93 10.72 26.93 9.09
CA LYS A 93 11.67 27.65 9.95
C LYS A 93 11.06 28.12 11.28
N THR A 94 9.78 27.85 11.54
CA THR A 94 9.06 28.38 12.71
C THR A 94 8.18 27.34 13.41
N MET A 95 8.18 27.40 14.75
CA MET A 95 7.52 26.48 15.68
C MET A 95 6.02 26.25 15.39
N SER A 96 5.31 27.29 14.89
CA SER A 96 3.87 27.21 14.60
C SER A 96 3.51 26.21 13.50
N ASN A 97 4.44 25.94 12.60
CA ASN A 97 4.22 25.00 11.51
C ASN A 97 4.48 23.53 11.90
N ILE A 98 5.16 23.29 13.02
CA ILE A 98 5.39 21.94 13.55
C ILE A 98 4.07 21.31 13.98
N SER A 99 3.14 22.09 14.54
CA SER A 99 1.81 21.62 14.94
C SER A 99 1.01 21.03 13.77
N ASN A 100 1.09 21.65 12.59
CA ASN A 100 0.45 21.12 11.38
C ASN A 100 1.14 19.85 10.87
N ALA A 101 2.47 19.79 10.97
CA ALA A 101 3.22 18.57 10.67
C ALA A 101 2.88 17.44 11.65
N MET A 102 2.66 17.75 12.93
CA MET A 102 2.29 16.79 13.97
C MET A 102 0.88 16.22 13.74
N ILE A 103 -0.07 17.05 13.28
CA ILE A 103 -1.41 16.59 12.87
C ILE A 103 -1.31 15.67 11.65
N ILE A 104 -0.48 16.01 10.65
CA ILE A 104 -0.25 15.14 9.48
C ILE A 104 0.42 13.82 9.92
N PHE A 105 1.37 13.86 10.85
CA PHE A 105 2.03 12.66 11.39
C PHE A 105 1.07 11.78 12.19
N LEU A 106 0.15 12.39 12.96
CA LEU A 106 -0.91 11.67 13.68
C LEU A 106 -1.85 10.99 12.69
N VAL A 107 -2.32 11.69 11.65
CA VAL A 107 -3.17 11.11 10.61
C VAL A 107 -2.46 9.95 9.90
N TRP A 108 -1.14 10.03 9.72
CA TRP A 108 -0.33 8.95 9.14
C TRP A 108 -0.19 7.74 10.07
N PHE A 109 -0.10 7.95 11.39
CA PHE A 109 0.01 6.87 12.39
C PHE A 109 -1.32 6.14 12.63
N PHE A 110 -2.45 6.80 12.39
CA PHE A 110 -3.79 6.18 12.50
C PHE A 110 -4.29 5.56 11.19
N ALA A 111 -3.60 5.76 10.05
CA ALA A 111 -4.01 5.26 8.73
C ALA A 111 -3.11 4.15 8.15
N VAL A 112 -2.18 3.61 8.95
CA VAL A 112 -1.35 2.42 8.66
C VAL A 112 -1.65 1.37 9.71
#